data_AF-A0ABC8RMG4-F1
#
_entry.id   AF-A0ABC8RMG4-F1
#
_cell.length_a   1.000
_cell.length_b   1.000
_cell.length_c   1.000
_cell.angle_alpha   90.00
_cell.angle_beta   90.00
_cell.angle_gamma   90.00
#
_symmetry.space_group_name_H-M   'P 1'
#
loop_
_entity.id
_entity.type
_entity.pdbx_description
1 polymer ?
#
loop_
_entity_poly.entity_id
_entity_poly.type
_entity_poly.pdbx_seq_one_letter_code
_entity_poly.pdbx_strand_id
1 'polypeptide(L)'
;MHANHALLEEIREINQRLIDTVVDISDEDVDPTAAAAAAEGGEGTIVKCSFSAVALSPNLKSQYASAQMSPIQPLRLLVPTNYPHCSPILLDKFPVEVSKEYEDLSIKAKSRFSISLRSLSQPMSLGEIARTWDVCARTVISEYAQQSGGGSFSSKYGTWENCLSAA
;
A
#
# COMPACT_ATOMS: atom_id res chain seq x y z
N MET A 1 27.28 -3.20 10.37
CA MET A 1 26.22 -4.20 10.10
C MET A 1 24.93 -3.97 10.93
N HIS A 2 24.61 -2.73 11.32
CA HIS A 2 23.42 -2.40 12.15
C HIS A 2 22.20 -1.93 11.34
N ALA A 3 22.40 -1.30 10.18
CA ALA A 3 21.32 -0.74 9.36
C ALA A 3 20.29 -1.79 8.91
N ASN A 4 20.75 -2.99 8.53
CA ASN A 4 19.85 -4.08 8.16
C ASN A 4 19.01 -4.59 9.34
N HIS A 5 19.55 -4.59 10.57
CA HIS A 5 18.78 -5.05 11.73
C HIS A 5 17.64 -4.08 12.07
N ALA A 6 17.92 -2.77 12.07
CA ALA A 6 16.89 -1.75 12.31
C ALA A 6 15.76 -1.80 11.27
N LEU A 7 16.11 -2.00 9.99
CA LEU A 7 15.13 -2.17 8.91
C LEU A 7 14.25 -3.42 9.12
N LEU A 8 14.85 -4.55 9.48
CA LEU A 8 14.11 -5.79 9.76
C LEU A 8 13.14 -5.63 10.94
N GLU A 9 13.57 -4.94 11.99
CA GLU A 9 12.72 -4.63 13.15
C GLU A 9 11.54 -3.73 12.77
N GLU A 10 11.80 -2.69 11.97
CA GLU A 10 10.72 -1.83 11.47
C GLU A 10 9.73 -2.60 10.60
N ILE A 11 10.20 -3.45 9.67
CA ILE A 11 9.34 -4.33 8.85
C ILE A 11 8.48 -5.23 9.75
N ARG A 12 9.07 -5.82 10.79
CA ARG A 12 8.36 -6.65 11.76
C ARG A 12 7.27 -5.86 12.47
N GLU A 13 7.57 -4.65 12.95
CA GLU A 13 6.57 -3.79 13.60
C GLU A 13 5.44 -3.39 12.66
N ILE A 14 5.75 -3.11 11.38
CA ILE A 14 4.74 -2.78 10.38
C ILE A 14 3.79 -3.96 10.19
N ASN A 15 4.33 -5.17 9.97
CA ASN A 15 3.52 -6.38 9.74
C ASN A 15 2.72 -6.81 10.98
N GLN A 16 3.14 -6.42 12.19
CA GLN A 16 2.35 -6.63 13.42
C GLN A 16 1.17 -5.66 13.55
N ARG A 17 1.25 -4.48 12.91
CA ARG A 17 0.23 -3.42 13.01
C ARG A 17 -0.71 -3.37 11.80
N LEU A 18 -0.23 -3.69 10.60
CA LEU A 18 -0.99 -3.67 9.36
C LEU A 18 -1.46 -5.08 9.00
N ILE A 19 -2.79 -5.26 8.93
CA ILE A 19 -3.40 -6.57 8.67
C ILE A 19 -3.49 -6.87 7.17
N ASP A 20 -3.88 -5.86 6.39
CA ASP A 20 -4.13 -6.01 4.95
C ASP A 20 -2.92 -5.64 4.09
N THR A 21 -1.81 -5.24 4.70
CA THR A 21 -0.55 -4.91 4.02
C THR A 21 0.59 -5.71 4.65
N VAL A 22 1.33 -6.42 3.80
CA VAL A 22 2.55 -7.15 4.17
C VAL A 22 3.74 -6.43 3.53
N VAL A 23 4.76 -6.18 4.34
CA VAL A 23 6.04 -5.62 3.91
C VAL A 23 7.09 -6.71 3.96
N ASP A 24 7.77 -6.95 2.85
CA ASP A 24 8.79 -7.98 2.69
C ASP A 24 9.99 -7.49 1.87
N ILE A 25 11.15 -8.09 2.12
CA ILE A 25 12.35 -7.82 1.34
C ILE A 25 12.25 -8.64 0.05
N SER A 26 12.43 -7.97 -1.09
CA SER A 26 12.41 -8.63 -2.39
C SER A 26 13.76 -9.30 -2.65
N ASP A 27 13.74 -10.60 -2.93
CA ASP A 27 14.91 -11.41 -3.31
C ASP A 27 15.24 -11.31 -4.81
N GLU A 28 14.39 -10.62 -5.58
CA GLU A 28 14.60 -10.43 -7.02
C GLU A 28 15.78 -9.48 -7.28
N ASP A 29 16.76 -10.00 -8.03
CA ASP A 29 17.86 -9.24 -8.62
C ASP A 29 17.34 -7.97 -9.31
N VAL A 30 18.13 -6.91 -9.19
CA VAL A 30 17.82 -5.54 -9.60
C VAL A 30 17.25 -5.50 -11.02
N ASP A 31 15.92 -5.41 -11.13
CA ASP A 31 15.21 -5.04 -12.35
C ASP A 31 15.93 -3.84 -13.00
N PRO A 32 16.11 -3.78 -14.33
CA PRO A 32 16.70 -2.61 -14.99
C PRO A 32 16.09 -1.27 -14.55
N THR A 33 14.84 -1.24 -14.09
CA THR A 33 14.20 -0.06 -13.47
C THR A 33 14.79 0.29 -12.09
N ALA A 34 15.09 -0.72 -11.27
CA ALA A 34 15.81 -0.56 -10.01
C ALA A 34 17.28 -0.18 -10.22
N ALA A 35 17.89 -0.59 -11.34
CA ALA A 35 19.25 -0.16 -11.71
C ALA A 35 19.30 1.33 -12.08
N ALA A 36 18.27 1.85 -12.73
CA ALA A 36 18.13 3.29 -13.02
C ALA A 36 17.89 4.11 -11.74
N ALA A 37 17.06 3.62 -10.81
CA ALA A 37 16.89 4.26 -9.50
C ALA A 37 18.15 4.17 -8.63
N ALA A 38 18.92 3.08 -8.71
CA ALA A 38 20.22 2.95 -8.05
C ALA A 38 21.26 3.92 -8.63
N ALA A 39 21.15 4.30 -9.91
CA ALA A 39 22.01 5.32 -10.50
C ALA A 39 21.75 6.73 -9.92
N GLU A 40 20.55 7.00 -9.40
CA GLU A 40 20.21 8.25 -8.70
C GLU A 40 20.27 8.13 -7.15
N GLY A 41 20.16 6.92 -6.60
CA GLY A 41 19.93 6.67 -5.17
C GLY A 41 20.92 5.77 -4.42
N GLY A 42 21.92 5.19 -5.10
CA GLY A 42 22.95 4.35 -4.48
C GLY A 42 22.49 2.93 -4.12
N GLU A 43 23.43 2.12 -3.60
CA GLU A 43 23.21 0.74 -3.12
C GLU A 43 22.19 0.71 -1.96
N GLY A 44 21.29 -0.29 -1.95
CA GLY A 44 20.22 -0.40 -0.96
C GLY A 44 19.44 -1.71 -1.02
N THR A 45 18.46 -1.86 -0.13
CA THR A 45 17.59 -3.05 -0.02
C THR A 45 16.25 -2.78 -0.70
N ILE A 46 15.81 -3.65 -1.61
CA ILE A 46 14.48 -3.54 -2.22
C ILE A 46 13.45 -4.15 -1.29
N VAL A 47 12.40 -3.38 -0.99
CA VAL A 47 11.28 -3.79 -0.14
C VAL A 47 10.00 -3.64 -0.95
N LYS A 48 9.08 -4.59 -0.79
CA LYS A 48 7.75 -4.59 -1.40
C LYS A 48 6.71 -4.35 -0.30
N CYS A 49 5.69 -3.54 -0.59
CA CYS A 49 4.48 -3.43 0.21
C CYS A 49 3.31 -4.02 -0.57
N SER A 50 2.89 -5.21 -0.18
CA SER A 50 1.87 -6.01 -0.86
C SER A 50 0.54 -5.94 -0.12
N PHE A 51 -0.55 -5.66 -0.83
CA PHE A 51 -1.89 -5.68 -0.24
C PHE A 51 -2.42 -7.12 -0.22
N SER A 52 -2.55 -7.71 0.97
CA SER A 52 -2.94 -9.12 1.19
C SER A 52 -4.45 -9.34 1.23
N ALA A 53 -5.26 -8.27 1.20
CA ALA A 53 -6.71 -8.31 1.08
C ALA A 53 -7.41 -9.24 2.11
N VAL A 54 -6.84 -9.39 3.31
CA VAL A 54 -7.28 -10.35 4.33
C VAL A 54 -8.72 -10.07 4.76
N ALA A 55 -9.09 -8.80 4.91
CA ALA A 55 -10.42 -8.35 5.31
C ALA A 55 -11.51 -8.53 4.24
N LEU A 56 -11.17 -8.95 3.02
CA LEU A 56 -12.18 -9.15 1.97
C LEU A 56 -13.02 -10.40 2.21
N SER A 57 -14.32 -10.27 1.92
CA SER A 57 -15.25 -11.39 1.92
C SER A 57 -14.83 -12.45 0.89
N PRO A 58 -15.17 -13.74 1.08
CA PRO A 58 -14.81 -14.79 0.11
C PRO A 58 -15.26 -14.46 -1.33
N ASN A 59 -16.42 -13.82 -1.49
CA ASN A 59 -16.93 -13.39 -2.79
C ASN A 59 -16.02 -12.32 -3.42
N LEU A 60 -15.68 -11.27 -2.67
CA LEU A 60 -14.76 -10.23 -3.15
C LEU A 60 -13.35 -10.78 -3.41
N LYS A 61 -12.87 -11.72 -2.58
CA LYS A 61 -11.60 -12.43 -2.84
C LYS A 61 -11.64 -13.20 -4.14
N SER A 62 -12.75 -13.89 -4.44
CA SER A 62 -12.90 -14.62 -5.69
C SER A 62 -12.93 -13.69 -6.91
N GLN A 63 -13.57 -12.53 -6.80
CA GLN A 63 -13.55 -11.50 -7.85
C GLN A 63 -12.15 -10.88 -8.01
N TYR A 64 -11.49 -10.55 -6.90
CA TYR A 64 -10.11 -10.06 -6.83
C TYR A 64 -9.08 -11.04 -7.39
N ALA A 65 -9.34 -12.34 -7.29
CA ALA A 65 -8.50 -13.40 -7.85
C ALA A 65 -8.91 -13.80 -9.29
N SER A 66 -9.99 -13.23 -9.83
CA SER A 66 -10.50 -13.55 -11.17
C SER A 66 -9.98 -12.56 -12.21
N ALA A 67 -10.02 -12.96 -13.49
CA ALA A 67 -9.66 -12.08 -14.62
C ALA A 67 -10.54 -10.82 -14.75
N GLN A 68 -11.64 -10.71 -14.00
CA GLN A 68 -12.47 -9.50 -13.97
C GLN A 68 -11.84 -8.38 -13.15
N MET A 69 -10.95 -8.69 -12.20
CA MET A 69 -10.31 -7.66 -11.38
C MET A 69 -8.86 -8.05 -11.10
N SER A 70 -7.93 -7.25 -11.62
CA SER A 70 -6.51 -7.44 -11.35
C SER A 70 -6.20 -7.09 -9.89
N PRO A 71 -5.45 -7.94 -9.17
CA PRO A 71 -4.90 -7.59 -7.87
C PRO A 71 -4.12 -6.26 -7.91
N ILE A 72 -4.16 -5.52 -6.80
CA ILE A 72 -3.34 -4.32 -6.63
C ILE A 72 -1.88 -4.76 -6.63
N GLN A 73 -1.13 -4.28 -7.61
CA GLN A 73 0.30 -4.56 -7.69
C GLN A 73 1.04 -4.00 -6.46
N PRO A 74 2.00 -4.74 -5.89
CA PRO A 74 2.79 -4.26 -4.76
C PRO A 74 3.51 -2.95 -5.07
N LEU A 75 3.66 -2.12 -4.04
CA LEU A 75 4.52 -0.94 -4.09
C LEU A 75 5.97 -1.36 -3.90
N ARG A 76 6.87 -0.95 -4.80
CA ARG A 76 8.32 -1.22 -4.70
C ARG A 76 9.09 0.00 -4.20
N LEU A 77 9.92 -0.23 -3.19
CA LEU A 77 10.76 0.78 -2.55
C LEU A 77 12.21 0.31 -2.52
N LEU A 78 13.15 1.22 -2.76
CA LEU A 78 14.56 1.03 -2.44
C LEU A 78 14.83 1.73 -1.11
N VAL A 79 15.27 0.98 -0.10
CA VAL A 79 15.74 1.50 1.17
C VAL A 79 17.26 1.69 1.07
N PRO A 80 17.76 2.93 1.00
CA PRO A 80 19.19 3.18 0.84
C PRO A 80 19.99 2.76 2.08
N THR A 81 21.28 2.47 1.90
CA THR A 81 22.18 2.09 3.01
C THR A 81 22.34 3.16 4.10
N ASN A 82 22.05 4.43 3.80
CA ASN A 82 22.06 5.54 4.76
C ASN A 82 20.72 5.78 5.45
N TYR A 83 19.72 4.93 5.25
CA TYR A 83 18.48 4.92 6.04
C TYR A 83 18.78 4.70 7.54
N PRO A 84 18.12 5.41 8.49
CA PRO A 84 16.97 6.30 8.32
C PRO A 84 17.31 7.79 8.11
N HIS A 85 18.56 8.14 7.77
CA HIS A 85 18.93 9.54 7.53
C HIS A 85 18.38 10.10 6.20
N CYS A 86 17.88 9.24 5.33
CA CYS A 86 17.20 9.57 4.08
C CYS A 86 15.88 8.78 3.98
N SER A 87 14.98 9.24 3.10
CA SER A 87 13.73 8.55 2.81
C SER A 87 13.96 7.34 1.89
N PRO A 88 13.16 6.27 2.01
CA PRO A 88 13.06 5.24 0.98
C PRO A 88 12.64 5.84 -0.37
N ILE A 89 13.19 5.29 -1.46
CA ILE A 89 13.00 5.77 -2.83
C ILE A 89 11.95 4.91 -3.52
N LEU A 90 11.01 5.55 -4.21
CA LEU A 90 9.97 4.87 -4.98
C LEU A 90 10.53 4.34 -6.28
N LEU A 91 10.38 3.03 -6.52
CA LEU A 91 10.82 2.38 -7.76
C LEU A 91 9.73 2.34 -8.82
N ASP A 92 8.47 2.42 -8.40
CA ASP A 92 7.33 2.33 -9.31
C ASP A 92 7.08 3.66 -10.03
N LYS A 93 6.81 3.58 -11.34
CA LYS A 93 6.33 4.72 -12.12
C LYS A 93 4.89 5.01 -11.73
N PHE A 94 4.65 6.25 -11.29
CA PHE A 94 3.29 6.73 -11.03
C PHE A 94 2.69 7.28 -12.33
N PRO A 95 1.46 6.88 -12.68
CA PRO A 95 0.78 7.44 -13.84
C PRO A 95 0.56 8.93 -13.64
N VAL A 96 1.00 9.74 -14.60
CA VAL A 96 0.94 11.21 -14.56
C VAL A 96 -0.48 11.73 -14.85
N GLU A 97 -1.32 10.92 -15.52
CA GLU A 97 -2.68 11.29 -15.90
C GLU A 97 -3.67 10.15 -15.61
N VAL A 98 -4.81 10.50 -15.03
CA VAL A 98 -5.95 9.59 -14.82
C VAL A 98 -6.79 9.62 -16.10
N SER A 99 -6.49 8.75 -17.07
CA SER A 99 -7.49 8.46 -18.10
C SER A 99 -8.67 7.77 -17.42
N LYS A 100 -9.90 8.20 -17.73
CA LYS A 100 -11.14 7.79 -17.06
C LYS A 100 -11.53 6.31 -17.29
N GLU A 101 -10.65 5.50 -17.86
CA GLU A 101 -11.02 4.24 -18.52
C GLU A 101 -10.31 2.98 -18.02
N TYR A 102 -9.56 3.04 -16.91
CA TYR A 102 -9.07 1.80 -16.31
C TYR A 102 -9.69 1.53 -14.94
N GLU A 103 -10.41 0.42 -14.87
CA GLU A 103 -10.84 -0.27 -13.65
C GLU A 103 -9.64 -0.90 -12.89
N ASP A 104 -8.41 -0.54 -13.26
CA ASP A 104 -7.19 -1.00 -12.60
C ASP A 104 -7.06 -0.33 -11.22
N LEU A 105 -7.33 -1.14 -10.21
CA LEU A 105 -7.19 -0.77 -8.80
C LEU A 105 -5.75 -0.36 -8.47
N SER A 106 -4.74 -0.92 -9.16
CA SER A 106 -3.34 -0.57 -8.97
C SER A 106 -3.08 0.89 -9.34
N ILE A 107 -3.59 1.32 -10.50
CA ILE A 107 -3.46 2.72 -10.97
C ILE A 107 -4.13 3.67 -9.98
N LYS A 108 -5.36 3.34 -9.54
CA LYS A 108 -6.10 4.14 -8.56
C LYS A 108 -5.37 4.23 -7.22
N ALA A 109 -4.87 3.11 -6.71
CA ALA A 109 -4.15 3.05 -5.44
C ALA A 109 -2.85 3.84 -5.51
N LYS A 110 -2.05 3.64 -6.56
CA LYS A 110 -0.79 4.36 -6.80
C LYS A 110 -0.99 5.86 -6.97
N SER A 111 -2.02 6.28 -7.72
CA SER A 111 -2.36 7.69 -7.91
C SER A 111 -2.72 8.38 -6.58
N ARG A 112 -3.60 7.77 -5.78
CA ARG A 112 -3.96 8.29 -4.44
C ARG A 112 -2.75 8.36 -3.53
N PHE A 113 -1.97 7.29 -3.50
CA PHE A 113 -0.75 7.20 -2.70
C PHE A 113 0.25 8.32 -3.05
N SER A 114 0.49 8.57 -4.34
CA SER A 114 1.37 9.65 -4.80
C SER A 114 0.94 11.03 -4.29
N ILE A 115 -0.38 11.28 -4.24
CA ILE A 115 -0.94 12.52 -3.69
C ILE A 115 -0.72 12.58 -2.19
N SER A 116 -1.05 11.51 -1.46
CA SER A 116 -0.91 11.44 0.00
C SER A 116 0.53 11.60 0.48
N LEU A 117 1.51 11.06 -0.25
CA LEU A 117 2.93 11.21 0.09
C LEU A 117 3.40 12.67 0.16
N ARG A 118 2.81 13.57 -0.63
CA ARG A 118 3.21 14.99 -0.65
C ARG A 118 2.93 15.71 0.67
N SER A 119 2.07 15.14 1.52
CA SER A 119 1.74 15.67 2.85
C SER A 119 2.61 15.11 3.98
N LEU A 120 3.51 14.15 3.69
CA LEU A 120 4.38 13.57 4.71
C LEU A 120 5.63 14.41 4.94
N SER A 121 6.11 14.40 6.18
CA SER A 121 7.35 15.09 6.57
C SER A 121 8.59 14.31 6.09
N GLN A 122 9.66 15.03 5.75
CA GLN A 122 10.93 14.42 5.32
C GLN A 122 11.97 14.43 6.47
N PRO A 123 12.84 13.40 6.57
CA PRO A 123 12.80 12.14 5.82
C PRO A 123 11.64 11.25 6.28
N MET A 124 11.02 10.55 5.34
CA MET A 124 9.92 9.62 5.59
C MET A 124 10.47 8.26 6.05
N SER A 125 9.86 7.68 7.07
CA SER A 125 10.12 6.29 7.45
C SER A 125 9.42 5.29 6.51
N LEU A 126 9.93 4.06 6.47
CA LEU A 126 9.26 2.95 5.76
C LEU A 126 7.86 2.71 6.36
N GLY A 127 7.70 2.83 7.68
CA GLY A 127 6.42 2.69 8.36
C GLY A 127 5.38 3.74 7.98
N GLU A 128 5.77 5.00 7.80
CA GLU A 128 4.86 6.05 7.31
C GLU A 128 4.42 5.79 5.86
N ILE A 129 5.36 5.38 5.01
CA ILE A 129 5.08 5.03 3.62
C ILE A 129 4.12 3.82 3.56
N ALA A 130 4.41 2.75 4.29
CA ALA A 130 3.60 1.53 4.32
C ALA A 130 2.17 1.80 4.84
N ARG A 131 2.02 2.62 5.90
CA ARG A 131 0.70 3.05 6.40
C ARG A 131 -0.08 3.84 5.35
N THR A 132 0.61 4.74 4.65
CA THR A 132 -0.03 5.55 3.61
C THR A 132 -0.49 4.67 2.45
N TRP A 133 0.34 3.72 2.02
CA TRP A 133 -0.02 2.72 1.01
C TRP A 133 -1.23 1.88 1.44
N ASP A 134 -1.25 1.36 2.67
CA ASP A 134 -2.34 0.56 3.22
C ASP A 134 -3.68 1.33 3.17
N VAL A 135 -3.69 2.57 3.66
CA VAL A 135 -4.89 3.43 3.65
C VAL A 135 -5.39 3.67 2.22
N CYS A 136 -4.49 3.96 1.27
CA CYS A 136 -4.86 4.18 -0.12
C CYS A 136 -5.42 2.91 -0.78
N ALA A 137 -4.78 1.75 -0.60
CA ALA A 137 -5.24 0.48 -1.13
C ALA A 137 -6.61 0.10 -0.55
N ARG A 138 -6.78 0.19 0.78
CA ARG A 138 -8.06 -0.07 1.46
C ARG A 138 -9.17 0.84 0.97
N THR A 139 -8.88 2.12 0.76
CA THR A 139 -9.86 3.09 0.26
C THR A 139 -10.34 2.71 -1.14
N VAL A 140 -9.41 2.40 -2.05
CA VAL A 140 -9.74 1.98 -3.42
C VAL A 140 -10.59 0.72 -3.44
N ILE A 141 -10.27 -0.26 -2.59
CA ILE A 141 -11.03 -1.49 -2.48
C ILE A 141 -12.43 -1.25 -1.89
N SER A 142 -12.54 -0.39 -0.88
CA SER A 142 -13.83 -0.02 -0.30
C SER A 142 -14.72 0.68 -1.32
N GLU A 143 -14.17 1.60 -2.12
CA GLU A 143 -14.91 2.29 -3.19
C GLU A 143 -15.38 1.31 -4.27
N TYR A 144 -14.51 0.39 -4.68
CA TYR A 144 -14.90 -0.67 -5.63
C TYR A 144 -16.03 -1.53 -5.05
N ALA A 145 -15.87 -2.01 -3.82
CA ALA A 145 -16.89 -2.85 -3.18
C ALA A 145 -18.26 -2.12 -3.10
N GLN A 146 -18.27 -0.82 -2.80
CA GLN A 146 -19.50 -0.02 -2.81
C GLN A 146 -20.12 0.11 -4.21
N GLN A 147 -19.30 0.33 -5.24
CA GLN A 147 -19.77 0.41 -6.64
C GLN A 147 -20.34 -0.92 -7.13
N SER A 148 -19.82 -2.04 -6.66
CA SER A 148 -20.31 -3.39 -6.96
C SER A 148 -21.55 -3.81 -6.13
N GLY A 149 -22.22 -2.87 -5.46
CA GLY A 149 -23.41 -3.14 -4.64
C GLY A 149 -23.13 -3.66 -3.23
N GLY A 150 -21.87 -3.64 -2.80
CA GLY A 150 -21.47 -3.82 -1.41
C GLY A 150 -21.75 -2.58 -0.56
N GLY A 151 -21.50 -2.70 0.74
CA GLY A 151 -21.76 -1.63 1.69
C GLY A 151 -21.31 -2.02 3.10
N SER A 152 -21.45 -1.11 4.05
CA SER A 152 -21.23 -1.42 5.46
C SER A 152 -22.47 -2.08 6.06
N PHE A 153 -22.33 -2.69 7.23
CA PHE A 153 -23.49 -3.15 8.00
C PHE A 153 -24.51 -2.01 8.17
N SER A 154 -24.02 -0.82 8.53
CA SER A 154 -24.86 0.35 8.75
C SER A 154 -25.55 0.87 7.49
N SER A 155 -24.94 0.72 6.31
CA SER A 155 -25.60 1.13 5.06
C SER A 155 -26.77 0.21 4.69
N LYS A 156 -26.79 -1.03 5.19
CA LYS A 156 -27.87 -1.99 4.92
C LYS A 156 -28.92 -2.08 6.03
N TYR A 157 -28.50 -1.92 7.29
CA TYR A 157 -29.35 -2.17 8.46
C TYR A 157 -29.52 -0.95 9.38
N GLY A 158 -28.92 0.19 9.06
CA GLY A 158 -28.94 1.39 9.90
C GLY A 158 -27.82 1.42 10.95
N THR A 159 -27.59 2.59 11.54
CA THR A 159 -26.56 2.80 12.56
C THR A 159 -27.04 2.27 13.91
N TRP A 160 -26.14 1.69 14.70
CA TRP A 160 -26.44 1.29 16.08
C TRP A 160 -26.90 2.51 16.90
N GLU A 161 -28.03 2.39 17.59
CA GLU A 161 -28.55 3.45 18.44
C GLU A 161 -27.68 3.58 19.69
N ASN A 162 -27.31 4.81 20.06
CA ASN A 162 -26.57 5.07 21.28
C ASN A 162 -27.49 4.77 22.48
N CYS A 163 -27.18 3.71 23.23
CA CYS A 163 -27.95 3.31 24.41
C CYS A 163 -27.97 4.37 25.53
N LEU A 164 -27.10 5.38 25.47
CA LEU A 164 -27.06 6.51 26.40
C LEU A 164 -28.23 7.50 26.24
N SER A 165 -28.93 7.45 25.11
CA SER A 165 -30.08 8.31 24.80
C SER A 165 -31.44 7.63 25.00
N ALA A 166 -31.45 6.37 25.43
CA ALA A 166 -32.66 5.64 25.79
C ALA A 166 -32.90 5.79 27.31
N ALA A 167 -33.50 6.91 27.71
CA ALA A 167 -33.96 7.17 29.08
C ALA A 167 -35.44 7.58 29.05
#